data_AF-A0A2V7YV84-F1
#
_entry.id   AF-A0A2V7YV84-F1
#
_cell.length_a   1.000
_cell.length_b   1.000
_cell.length_c   1.000
_cell.angle_alpha   90.00
_cell.angle_beta   90.00
_cell.angle_gamma   90.00
#
_symmetry.space_group_name_H-M   'P 1'
#
loop_
_entity.id
_entity.type
_entity.pdbx_description
1 polymer ?
#
loop_
_entity_poly.entity_id
_entity_poly.type
_entity_poly.pdbx_seq_one_letter_code
_entity_poly.pdbx_strand_id
1 'polypeptide(L)'
;MSKMRFLGRFLWLAALLIAVPAARAQEMPQTLDQEYAQMAVKVPGFGGLYLDEQGTTHVYLQDLSRAGDLQGLADRVVFHQGDYNFGDLFAWKDLVRPQLAQPGAVYLDIDEQRNRLVFG
;
A
#
# COMPACT_ATOMS: atom_id res chain seq x y z
N MET A 1 48.08 51.15 -30.49
CA MET A 1 47.17 52.09 -31.18
C MET A 1 45.85 51.36 -31.45
N SER A 2 44.76 51.98 -31.01
CA SER A 2 43.38 51.51 -31.08
C SER A 2 42.85 51.39 -32.52
N LYS A 3 41.91 50.46 -32.76
CA LYS A 3 40.59 50.80 -33.32
C LYS A 3 39.58 49.66 -33.15
N MET A 4 38.57 49.95 -32.34
CA MET A 4 37.27 49.26 -32.22
C MET A 4 36.58 49.06 -33.57
N ARG A 5 35.81 47.97 -33.68
CA ARG A 5 34.51 47.99 -34.38
C ARG A 5 33.47 47.26 -33.51
N PHE A 6 32.53 48.05 -33.00
CA PHE A 6 31.30 47.63 -32.33
C PHE A 6 30.23 47.28 -33.39
N LEU A 7 29.28 46.44 -32.96
CA LEU A 7 27.90 46.18 -33.42
C LEU A 7 27.73 44.65 -33.46
N GLY A 8 26.88 43.98 -32.69
CA GLY A 8 25.79 44.40 -31.81
C GLY A 8 24.81 43.23 -31.79
N ARG A 9 24.21 42.92 -30.63
CA ARG A 9 22.82 42.48 -30.47
C ARG A 9 22.50 42.16 -29.02
N PHE A 10 21.52 42.90 -28.53
CA PHE A 10 20.70 42.67 -27.35
C PHE A 10 20.03 41.29 -27.33
N LEU A 11 19.82 40.72 -26.14
CA LEU A 11 18.64 39.97 -25.63
C LEU A 11 19.11 39.05 -24.48
N TRP A 12 18.92 39.43 -23.21
CA TRP A 12 17.75 39.21 -22.33
C TRP A 12 17.64 37.79 -21.74
N LEU A 13 17.20 37.78 -20.47
CA LEU A 13 16.72 36.70 -19.58
C LEU A 13 17.79 35.90 -18.81
N ALA A 14 17.93 36.08 -17.50
CA ALA A 14 16.98 35.89 -16.39
C ALA A 14 16.83 34.42 -15.94
N ALA A 15 16.83 34.30 -14.61
CA ALA A 15 16.26 33.24 -13.79
C ALA A 15 16.99 31.87 -13.75
N LEU A 16 17.81 31.78 -12.70
CA LEU A 16 17.89 30.66 -11.76
C LEU A 16 16.72 29.65 -11.90
N LEU A 17 16.99 28.47 -12.45
CA LEU A 17 16.18 27.28 -12.19
C LEU A 17 16.89 26.45 -11.14
N ILE A 18 16.52 26.70 -9.88
CA ILE A 18 16.67 25.72 -8.81
C ILE A 18 15.94 24.48 -9.30
N ALA A 19 16.67 23.40 -9.58
CA ALA A 19 16.08 22.09 -9.76
C ALA A 19 15.38 21.73 -8.45
N VAL A 20 14.06 21.95 -8.39
CA VAL A 20 13.24 21.41 -7.32
C VAL A 20 13.33 19.90 -7.50
N PRO A 21 13.90 19.14 -6.55
CA PRO A 21 14.04 17.71 -6.75
C PRO A 21 12.64 17.12 -6.89
N ALA A 22 12.50 16.13 -7.78
CA ALA A 22 11.35 15.25 -7.92
C ALA A 22 11.17 14.34 -6.68
N ALA A 23 11.45 14.85 -5.48
CA ALA A 23 11.39 14.19 -4.19
C ALA A 23 10.14 14.58 -3.39
N ARG A 24 9.11 15.07 -4.08
CA ARG A 24 7.74 14.80 -3.67
C ARG A 24 7.24 13.63 -4.52
N ALA A 25 7.84 12.46 -4.31
CA ALA A 25 7.04 11.25 -4.43
C ALA A 25 5.82 11.54 -3.57
N GLN A 26 4.66 11.76 -4.20
CA GLN A 26 3.39 11.80 -3.48
C GLN A 26 3.44 10.63 -2.51
N GLU A 27 3.39 10.90 -1.21
CA GLU A 27 3.04 9.88 -0.24
C GLU A 27 1.70 9.36 -0.73
N MET A 28 1.73 8.23 -1.46
CA MET A 28 0.52 7.58 -1.89
C MET A 28 -0.26 7.31 -0.61
N PRO A 29 -1.54 7.72 -0.53
CA PRO A 29 -2.35 7.41 0.64
C PRO A 29 -2.17 5.92 0.97
N GLN A 30 -1.85 5.62 2.23
CA GLN A 30 -1.68 4.21 2.62
C GLN A 30 -2.97 3.48 2.24
N THR A 31 -2.83 2.42 1.43
CA THR A 31 -3.97 1.58 1.10
C THR A 31 -4.31 0.75 2.33
N LEU A 32 -5.56 0.31 2.48
CA LEU A 32 -5.98 -0.55 3.60
C LEU A 32 -5.08 -1.79 3.71
N ASP A 33 -4.72 -2.39 2.56
CA ASP A 33 -3.77 -3.49 2.49
C ASP A 33 -2.41 -3.18 3.14
N GLN A 34 -1.89 -1.96 2.97
CA GLN A 34 -0.62 -1.57 3.58
C GLN A 34 -0.74 -1.44 5.10
N GLU A 35 -1.86 -0.91 5.59
CA GLU A 35 -2.14 -0.84 7.03
C GLU A 35 -2.24 -2.24 7.65
N TYR A 36 -2.92 -3.17 6.96
CA TYR A 36 -3.06 -4.55 7.43
C TYR A 36 -1.74 -5.33 7.33
N ALA A 37 -0.93 -5.09 6.29
CA ALA A 37 0.42 -5.64 6.21
C ALA A 37 1.31 -5.11 7.36
N GLN A 38 1.20 -3.83 7.72
CA GLN A 38 1.89 -3.26 8.88
C GLN A 38 1.37 -3.83 10.20
N MET A 39 0.08 -4.11 10.32
CA MET A 39 -0.49 -4.79 11.47
C MET A 39 0.05 -6.21 11.60
N ALA A 40 0.21 -6.94 10.50
CA ALA A 40 0.81 -8.28 10.47
C ALA A 40 2.26 -8.33 10.97
N VAL A 41 3.02 -7.23 10.83
CA VAL A 41 4.35 -7.10 11.45
C VAL A 41 4.25 -6.98 12.97
N LYS A 42 3.26 -6.24 13.47
CA LYS A 42 3.05 -5.98 14.91
C LYS A 42 2.40 -7.16 15.63
N VAL A 43 1.52 -7.89 14.94
CA VAL A 43 0.74 -9.01 15.44
C VAL A 43 1.04 -10.21 14.57
N PRO A 44 2.11 -10.98 14.87
CA PRO A 44 2.50 -12.11 14.03
C PRO A 44 1.34 -13.11 13.89
N GLY A 45 1.05 -13.53 12.66
CA GLY A 45 -0.05 -14.43 12.36
C GLY A 45 -1.42 -13.75 12.17
N PHE A 46 -1.48 -12.41 12.16
CA PHE A 46 -2.67 -11.67 11.76
C PHE A 46 -2.98 -11.87 10.27
N GLY A 47 -4.16 -12.44 9.99
CA GLY A 47 -4.62 -12.81 8.65
C GLY A 47 -5.53 -11.80 7.96
N GLY A 48 -5.75 -10.62 8.56
CA GLY A 48 -6.69 -9.61 8.08
C GLY A 48 -7.91 -9.47 8.97
N LEU A 49 -8.69 -8.41 8.71
CA LEU A 49 -9.97 -8.18 9.37
C LEU A 49 -10.99 -7.60 8.41
N TYR A 50 -12.27 -7.79 8.72
CA TYR A 50 -13.38 -7.14 8.03
C TYR A 50 -14.51 -6.83 9.01
N LEU A 51 -15.34 -5.85 8.65
CA LEU A 51 -16.54 -5.49 9.40
C LEU A 51 -17.76 -6.10 8.71
N ASP A 52 -18.62 -6.79 9.47
CA ASP A 52 -19.91 -7.27 8.95
C ASP A 52 -20.99 -6.17 8.98
N GLU A 53 -22.17 -6.46 8.42
CA GLU A 53 -23.31 -5.54 8.38
C GLU A 53 -23.87 -5.20 9.78
N GLN A 54 -23.58 -6.02 10.79
CA GLN A 54 -24.01 -5.85 12.17
C GLN A 54 -22.98 -5.07 13.01
N GLY A 55 -21.87 -4.64 12.40
CA GLY A 55 -20.78 -3.93 13.07
C GLY A 55 -19.86 -4.85 13.89
N THR A 56 -19.87 -6.15 13.63
CA THR A 56 -18.93 -7.11 14.22
C THR A 56 -17.64 -7.10 13.42
N THR A 57 -16.52 -6.88 14.11
CA THR A 57 -15.19 -7.02 13.51
C THR A 57 -14.78 -8.49 13.52
N HIS A 58 -14.62 -9.07 12.35
CA HIS A 58 -14.07 -10.40 12.19
C HIS A 58 -12.58 -10.31 11.95
N VAL A 59 -11.79 -11.10 12.68
CA VAL A 59 -10.33 -11.12 12.59
C VAL A 59 -9.85 -12.53 12.32
N TYR A 60 -8.97 -12.70 11.34
CA TYR A 60 -8.26 -13.96 11.13
C TYR A 60 -6.93 -13.98 11.90
N LEU A 61 -6.66 -15.08 12.58
CA LEU A 61 -5.39 -15.36 13.24
C LEU A 61 -4.91 -16.78 12.87
N GLN A 62 -3.63 -16.97 12.61
CA GLN A 62 -3.04 -18.30 12.44
C GLN A 62 -3.06 -19.12 13.74
N ASP A 63 -2.92 -18.42 14.88
CA ASP A 63 -2.98 -19.01 16.21
C ASP A 63 -4.03 -18.27 17.06
N LEU A 64 -5.16 -18.93 17.28
CA LEU A 64 -6.27 -18.39 18.07
C LEU A 64 -5.94 -18.19 19.55
N SER A 65 -4.91 -18.87 20.08
CA SER A 65 -4.50 -18.67 21.48
C SER A 65 -3.99 -17.24 21.73
N ARG A 66 -3.63 -16.53 20.65
CA ARG A 66 -3.16 -15.14 20.66
C ARG A 66 -4.25 -14.09 20.52
N ALA A 67 -5.53 -14.48 20.47
CA ALA A 67 -6.65 -13.53 20.40
C ALA A 67 -6.61 -12.47 21.52
N GLY A 68 -6.00 -12.79 22.66
CA GLY A 68 -5.76 -11.85 23.76
C GLY A 68 -4.93 -10.62 23.37
N ASP A 69 -4.03 -10.75 22.39
CA ASP A 69 -3.16 -9.65 21.92
C ASP A 69 -3.95 -8.55 21.20
N LEU A 70 -5.19 -8.84 20.80
CA LEU A 70 -6.08 -7.94 20.06
C LEU A 70 -7.30 -7.51 20.89
N GLN A 71 -7.22 -7.65 22.22
CA GLN A 71 -8.26 -7.11 23.11
C GLN A 71 -8.39 -5.59 22.94
N GLY A 72 -9.63 -5.11 22.84
CA GLY A 72 -9.92 -3.68 22.67
C GLY A 72 -9.82 -3.17 21.22
N LEU A 73 -9.60 -4.06 20.24
CA LEU A 73 -9.60 -3.69 18.82
C LEU A 73 -10.92 -3.05 18.38
N ALA A 74 -12.05 -3.59 18.85
CA ALA A 74 -13.39 -3.06 18.61
C ALA A 74 -14.36 -3.53 19.71
N ASP A 75 -15.56 -2.95 19.76
CA ASP A 75 -16.60 -3.31 20.74
C ASP A 75 -17.06 -4.77 20.60
N ARG A 76 -17.12 -5.28 19.37
CA ARG A 76 -17.55 -6.64 19.04
C ARG A 76 -16.55 -7.27 18.11
N VAL A 77 -15.82 -8.27 18.60
CA VAL A 77 -14.79 -8.98 17.83
C VAL A 77 -15.07 -10.47 17.82
N VAL A 78 -14.95 -11.09 16.65
CA VAL A 78 -14.98 -12.54 16.46
C VAL A 78 -13.68 -12.97 15.79
N PHE A 79 -12.97 -13.90 16.42
CA PHE A 79 -11.73 -14.44 15.91
C PHE A 79 -11.97 -15.74 15.15
N HIS A 80 -11.35 -15.85 13.98
CA HIS A 80 -11.37 -17.02 13.12
C HIS A 80 -9.94 -17.55 12.97
N GLN A 81 -9.79 -18.86 12.90
CA GLN A 81 -8.51 -19.42 12.50
C GLN A 81 -8.34 -19.23 10.98
N GLY A 82 -7.25 -18.59 10.58
CA GLY A 82 -6.85 -18.43 9.18
C GLY A 82 -5.59 -19.23 8.88
N ASP A 83 -5.40 -19.60 7.62
CA ASP A 83 -4.20 -20.33 7.21
C ASP A 83 -3.04 -19.37 6.89
N TYR A 84 -3.36 -18.15 6.46
CA TYR A 84 -2.39 -17.21 5.94
C TYR A 84 -2.29 -15.94 6.79
N ASN A 85 -1.05 -15.49 7.00
CA ASN A 85 -0.74 -14.17 7.53
C ASN A 85 -0.97 -13.12 6.42
N PHE A 86 -1.52 -11.96 6.77
CA PHE A 86 -1.88 -10.92 5.81
C PHE A 86 -0.64 -10.39 5.07
N GLY A 87 0.51 -10.31 5.77
CA GLY A 87 1.77 -9.92 5.15
C GLY A 87 2.19 -10.84 4.00
N ASP A 88 1.89 -12.15 4.10
CA ASP A 88 2.19 -13.11 3.04
C ASP A 88 1.25 -12.90 1.85
N LEU A 89 -0.06 -12.75 2.12
CA LEU A 89 -1.06 -12.46 1.08
C LEU A 89 -0.72 -11.16 0.33
N PHE A 90 -0.31 -10.12 1.05
CA PHE A 90 0.13 -8.85 0.49
C PHE A 90 1.38 -9.00 -0.40
N ALA A 91 2.41 -9.69 0.09
CA ALA A 91 3.63 -9.93 -0.68
C ALA A 91 3.35 -10.75 -1.95
N TRP A 92 2.47 -11.76 -1.87
CA TRP A 92 2.08 -12.57 -3.02
C TRP A 92 1.26 -11.75 -4.04
N LYS A 93 0.36 -10.86 -3.58
CA LYS A 93 -0.38 -9.94 -4.45
C LYS A 93 0.57 -9.11 -5.31
N ASP A 94 1.58 -8.52 -4.68
CA ASP A 94 2.57 -7.69 -5.38
C ASP A 94 3.46 -8.51 -6.35
N LEU A 95 3.75 -9.76 -6.02
CA LEU A 95 4.52 -10.65 -6.90
C LEU A 95 3.72 -11.10 -8.14
N VAL A 96 2.41 -11.32 -7.99
CA VAL A 96 1.55 -11.82 -9.08
C VAL A 96 1.04 -10.68 -9.96
N ARG A 97 0.75 -9.50 -9.40
CA ARG A 97 0.13 -8.37 -10.12
C ARG A 97 0.80 -8.02 -11.46
N PRO A 98 2.15 -7.96 -11.60
CA PRO A 98 2.79 -7.64 -12.88
C PRO A 98 2.51 -8.66 -13.99
N GLN A 99 2.23 -9.91 -13.64
CA GLN A 99 1.95 -10.98 -14.60
C GLN A 99 0.54 -10.85 -15.20
N LEU A 100 -0.35 -10.13 -14.52
CA LEU A 100 -1.73 -9.88 -14.94
C LEU A 100 -1.91 -8.60 -15.77
N ALA A 101 -0.84 -7.85 -16.03
CA ALA A 101 -0.88 -6.59 -16.79
C ALA A 101 -1.13 -6.77 -18.30
N GLN A 102 -1.40 -7.99 -18.80
CA GLN A 102 -1.72 -8.25 -20.19
C GLN A 102 -3.19 -7.94 -20.52
N PRO A 103 -3.54 -7.63 -21.79
CA PRO A 103 -4.92 -7.34 -22.19
C PRO A 103 -5.84 -8.55 -21.94
N GLY A 104 -6.88 -8.34 -21.11
CA GLY A 104 -7.82 -9.38 -20.67
C GLY A 104 -8.05 -9.35 -19.15
N ALA A 105 -8.13 -8.13 -18.60
CA ALA A 105 -7.94 -7.81 -17.18
C ALA A 105 -8.58 -8.83 -16.22
N VAL A 106 -7.72 -9.55 -15.51
CA VAL A 106 -8.08 -10.32 -14.32
C VAL A 106 -7.81 -9.41 -13.12
N TYR A 107 -8.84 -9.12 -12.32
CA TYR A 107 -8.68 -8.41 -11.06
C TYR A 107 -8.02 -9.33 -10.04
N LEU A 108 -7.06 -8.83 -9.27
CA LEU A 108 -6.40 -9.57 -8.20
C LEU A 108 -6.59 -8.83 -6.89
N ASP A 109 -7.17 -9.51 -5.91
CA ASP A 109 -7.40 -8.95 -4.58
C ASP A 109 -7.03 -9.88 -3.45
N ILE A 110 -6.94 -9.28 -2.26
CA ILE A 110 -7.01 -10.02 -1.00
C ILE A 110 -8.47 -10.06 -0.61
N ASP A 111 -9.00 -11.26 -0.37
CA ASP A 111 -10.34 -11.45 0.19
C ASP A 111 -10.18 -11.67 1.70
N GLU A 112 -10.35 -10.60 2.48
CA GLU A 112 -10.25 -10.63 3.94
C GLU A 112 -11.35 -11.48 4.56
N GLN A 113 -12.51 -11.60 3.91
CA GLN A 113 -13.60 -12.42 4.42
C GLN A 113 -13.26 -13.91 4.41
N ARG A 114 -12.35 -14.31 3.52
CA ARG A 114 -12.01 -15.71 3.30
C ARG A 114 -10.53 -16.03 3.47
N ASN A 115 -9.72 -15.07 3.92
CA ASN A 115 -8.27 -15.18 4.14
C ASN A 115 -7.55 -15.80 2.94
N ARG A 116 -7.66 -15.20 1.73
CA ARG A 116 -6.99 -15.70 0.52
C ARG A 116 -6.80 -14.61 -0.54
N LEU A 117 -5.98 -14.90 -1.55
CA LEU A 117 -6.00 -14.13 -2.80
C LEU A 117 -7.10 -14.63 -3.73
N VAL A 118 -7.75 -13.70 -4.43
CA VAL A 118 -8.81 -14.00 -5.40
C VAL A 118 -8.50 -13.36 -6.75
N PHE A 119 -8.77 -14.11 -7.81
CA PHE A 119 -8.76 -13.64 -9.20
C PHE A 119 -10.21 -13.45 -9.66
N GLY A 120 -10.50 -12.35 -10.35
CA GLY A 120 -11.85 -12.00 -10.82
C GLY A 120 -11.88 -11.44 -12.23
#